data_AF-A0A923TEA5-F1
#
_entry.id   AF-A0A923TEA5-F1
#
_cell.length_a   1.000
_cell.length_b   1.000
_cell.length_c   1.000
_cell.angle_alpha   90.00
_cell.angle_beta   90.00
_cell.angle_gamma   90.00
#
_symmetry.space_group_name_H-M   'P 1'
#
loop_
_entity.id
_entity.type
_entity.pdbx_description
1 polymer ?
#
loop_
_entity_poly.entity_id
_entity_poly.type
_entity_poly.pdbx_seq_one_letter_code
_entity_poly.pdbx_strand_id
1 'polypeptide(L)'
;MLTKFAIDCILRPQHNTRVFTHFTDDPIEAEEFLMHLLLSRARIKEIRHDGAVLTGHQFDRMLKIAAERIGSAMLRESLTLDASEVKDRFGFAA
;
A
#
# COMPACT_ATOMS: atom_id res chain seq x y z
N MET A 1 21.74 -5.10 9.31
CA MET A 1 21.12 -4.18 8.33
C MET A 1 19.87 -3.65 8.99
N LEU A 2 19.74 -2.32 9.12
CA LEU A 2 18.54 -1.72 9.70
C LEU A 2 17.40 -1.92 8.72
N THR A 3 16.28 -2.47 9.21
CA THR A 3 15.08 -2.60 8.40
C THR A 3 14.57 -1.21 8.02
N LYS A 4 14.48 -0.90 6.72
CA LYS A 4 14.11 0.42 6.23
C LYS A 4 12.65 0.70 6.51
N PHE A 5 11.74 -0.22 6.24
CA PHE A 5 10.32 -0.05 6.48
C PHE A 5 9.84 -0.89 7.66
N ALA A 6 8.98 -0.29 8.49
CA ALA A 6 8.18 -1.00 9.48
C ALA A 6 6.73 -0.52 9.41
N ILE A 7 5.79 -1.42 9.10
CA ILE A 7 4.37 -1.11 8.91
C ILE A 7 3.56 -1.78 10.01
N ASP A 8 2.95 -0.96 10.86
CA ASP A 8 2.09 -1.43 11.94
C ASP A 8 0.63 -1.48 11.46
N CYS A 9 0.00 -2.64 11.67
CA CYS A 9 -1.37 -2.86 11.25
C CYS A 9 -2.16 -3.78 12.21
N ILE A 10 -3.48 -3.70 12.14
CA ILE A 10 -4.38 -4.66 12.78
C ILE A 10 -5.12 -5.42 11.66
N LEU A 11 -4.85 -6.71 11.59
CA LEU A 11 -5.54 -7.64 10.70
C LEU A 11 -6.92 -7.97 11.27
N ARG A 12 -7.97 -7.91 10.44
CA ARG A 12 -9.38 -8.12 10.83
C ARG A 12 -9.81 -7.24 12.02
N PRO A 13 -9.77 -5.90 11.88
CA PRO A 13 -9.97 -4.98 13.00
C PRO A 13 -11.35 -5.05 13.66
N GLN A 14 -12.35 -5.67 13.02
CA GLN A 14 -13.67 -5.89 13.62
C GLN A 14 -13.67 -6.97 14.71
N HIS A 15 -12.69 -7.87 14.70
CA HIS A 15 -12.62 -9.04 15.60
C HIS A 15 -11.29 -9.13 16.35
N ASN A 16 -10.39 -8.18 16.16
CA ASN A 16 -9.04 -8.24 16.67
C ASN A 16 -8.50 -6.83 16.96
N THR A 17 -7.72 -6.72 18.03
CA THR A 17 -7.02 -5.50 18.43
C THR A 17 -5.50 -5.66 18.41
N ARG A 18 -4.99 -6.87 18.13
CA ARG A 18 -3.56 -7.17 18.09
C ARG A 18 -2.90 -6.41 16.93
N VAL A 19 -1.85 -5.66 17.27
CA VAL A 19 -0.98 -4.99 16.32
C VAL A 19 0.07 -5.99 15.82
N PHE A 20 0.25 -6.02 14.50
CA PHE A 20 1.31 -6.73 13.81
C PHE A 20 2.20 -5.71 13.13
N THR A 21 3.50 -5.97 13.14
CA THR A 21 4.49 -5.16 12.42
C THR A 21 5.08 -5.99 11.30
N HIS A 22 4.96 -5.51 10.07
CA HIS A 22 5.67 -6.04 8.93
C HIS A 22 6.95 -5.23 8.70
N PHE A 23 8.07 -5.91 8.48
CA PHE A 23 9.37 -5.29 8.26
C PHE A 23 9.89 -5.67 6.88
N THR A 24 10.39 -4.70 6.12
CA THR A 24 11.02 -4.93 4.83
C THR A 24 12.04 -3.84 4.51
N ASP A 25 13.06 -4.19 3.72
CA ASP A 25 14.04 -3.26 3.14
C ASP A 25 13.70 -2.87 1.70
N ASP A 26 12.75 -3.57 1.08
CA ASP A 26 12.35 -3.38 -0.29
C ASP A 26 11.16 -2.42 -0.36
N PRO A 27 11.30 -1.23 -1.00
CA PRO A 27 10.19 -0.32 -1.18
C PRO A 27 9.06 -0.92 -2.03
N ILE A 28 9.34 -1.86 -2.93
CA ILE A 28 8.32 -2.52 -3.76
C ILE A 28 7.49 -3.45 -2.87
N GLU A 29 8.13 -4.29 -2.06
CA GLU A 29 7.43 -5.15 -1.08
C GLU A 29 6.59 -4.32 -0.10
N ALA A 30 7.11 -3.18 0.37
CA ALA A 30 6.37 -2.28 1.23
C ALA A 30 5.08 -1.77 0.57
N GLU A 31 5.15 -1.38 -0.72
CA GLU A 31 3.98 -0.97 -1.49
C GLU A 31 2.98 -2.12 -1.71
N GLU A 32 3.46 -3.31 -2.09
CA GLU A 32 2.62 -4.51 -2.26
C GLU A 32 1.92 -4.90 -0.95
N PHE A 33 2.64 -4.83 0.18
CA PHE A 33 2.05 -5.09 1.48
C PHE A 33 0.96 -4.06 1.82
N LEU A 34 1.17 -2.78 1.54
CA LEU A 34 0.13 -1.75 1.69
C LEU A 34 -1.08 -2.03 0.78
N MET A 35 -0.87 -2.50 -0.45
CA MET A 35 -1.97 -2.92 -1.32
C MET A 35 -2.79 -4.05 -0.68
N HIS A 36 -2.14 -5.06 -0.12
CA HIS A 36 -2.83 -6.14 0.59
C HIS A 36 -3.60 -5.66 1.82
N LEU A 37 -3.04 -4.73 2.60
CA LEU A 37 -3.73 -4.13 3.74
C LEU A 37 -4.99 -3.36 3.31
N LEU A 38 -4.92 -2.60 2.21
CA LEU A 38 -6.06 -1.88 1.66
C LEU A 38 -7.16 -2.83 1.15
N LEU A 39 -6.78 -3.83 0.36
CA LEU A 39 -7.71 -4.84 -0.18
C LEU A 39 -8.40 -5.66 0.93
N SER A 40 -7.65 -6.02 1.97
CA SER A 40 -8.17 -6.77 3.13
C SER A 40 -8.92 -5.89 4.14
N ARG A 41 -9.01 -4.58 3.90
CA ARG A 41 -9.61 -3.59 4.82
C ARG A 41 -9.00 -3.65 6.22
N ALA A 42 -7.70 -3.95 6.29
CA ALA A 42 -6.94 -3.93 7.54
C ALA A 42 -6.83 -2.49 8.07
N ARG A 43 -6.59 -2.36 9.38
CA ARG A 43 -6.34 -1.04 9.98
C ARG A 43 -4.85 -0.76 9.95
N ILE A 44 -4.41 0.15 9.09
CA ILE A 44 -3.03 0.68 9.10
C ILE A 44 -2.92 1.67 10.27
N LYS A 45 -1.90 1.52 11.10
CA LYS A 45 -1.66 2.35 12.29
C LYS A 45 -0.52 3.33 12.05
N GLU A 46 0.61 2.82 11.59
CA GLU A 46 1.83 3.61 11.42
C GLU A 46 2.69 3.00 10.31
N ILE A 47 3.40 3.85 9.58
CA ILE A 47 4.47 3.43 8.67
C ILE A 47 5.72 4.17 9.12
N ARG A 48 6.80 3.43 9.37
CA ARG A 48 8.12 3.99 9.68
C ARG A 48 9.07 3.70 8.53
N HIS A 49 9.91 4.68 8.19
CA HIS A 49 11.02 4.56 7.26
C HIS A 49 12.31 5.01 7.93
N ASP A 50 13.36 4.18 7.91
CA ASP A 50 14.64 4.40 8.60
C ASP A 50 14.47 4.76 10.09
N GLY A 51 13.49 4.12 10.75
CA GLY A 51 13.15 4.36 12.16
C GLY A 51 12.34 5.64 12.42
N ALA A 52 12.09 6.48 11.41
CA ALA A 52 11.27 7.68 11.53
C ALA A 52 9.83 7.40 11.10
N VAL A 53 8.85 7.89 11.88
CA VAL A 53 7.43 7.81 11.52
C VAL A 53 7.17 8.67 10.28
N LEU A 54 6.60 8.06 9.24
CA LEU A 54 6.10 8.81 8.09
C LEU A 54 4.86 9.59 8.51
N THR A 55 4.86 10.89 8.24
CA THR A 55 3.76 11.78 8.59
C THR A 55 3.27 12.58 7.39
N GLY A 56 2.00 12.99 7.45
CA GLY A 56 1.36 13.82 6.42
C GLY A 56 1.59 13.30 5.01
N HIS A 57 2.20 14.15 4.17
CA HIS A 57 2.36 13.90 2.74
C HIS A 57 3.11 12.60 2.39
N GLN A 58 4.11 12.17 3.19
CA GLN A 58 4.87 10.96 2.88
C GLN A 58 4.01 9.70 3.09
N PHE A 59 3.25 9.66 4.18
CA PHE A 59 2.31 8.59 4.48
C PHE A 59 1.21 8.52 3.41
N ASP A 60 0.58 9.67 3.12
CA ASP A 60 -0.50 9.77 2.14
C ASP A 60 -0.03 9.36 0.73
N ARG A 61 1.20 9.73 0.36
CA ARG A 61 1.77 9.37 -0.94
C ARG A 61 1.90 7.86 -1.11
N MET A 62 2.39 7.13 -0.10
CA MET A 62 2.51 5.67 -0.17
C MET A 62 1.15 5.00 -0.33
N LEU A 63 0.15 5.45 0.43
CA LEU A 63 -1.21 4.92 0.33
C LEU A 63 -1.86 5.25 -1.02
N LYS A 64 -1.63 6.45 -1.54
CA LYS A 64 -2.11 6.85 -2.87
C LYS A 64 -1.52 5.95 -3.96
N ILE A 65 -0.21 5.70 -3.94
CA ILE A 65 0.45 4.82 -4.92
C ILE A 65 -0.15 3.41 -4.85
N ALA A 66 -0.30 2.85 -3.64
CA ALA A 66 -0.92 1.54 -3.46
C ALA A 66 -2.36 1.50 -3.99
N ALA A 67 -3.17 2.52 -3.70
CA ALA A 67 -4.55 2.60 -4.17
C ALA A 67 -4.65 2.75 -5.70
N GLU A 68 -3.80 3.59 -6.31
CA GLU A 68 -3.73 3.76 -7.76
C GLU A 68 -3.33 2.45 -8.46
N ARG A 69 -2.36 1.71 -7.90
CA ARG A 69 -1.97 0.39 -8.42
C ARG A 69 -3.09 -0.64 -8.33
N ILE A 70 -3.84 -0.67 -7.23
CA ILE A 70 -5.02 -1.52 -7.10
C ILE A 70 -6.03 -1.19 -8.19
N GLY A 71 -6.39 0.09 -8.34
CA GLY A 71 -7.36 0.54 -9.35
C GLY A 71 -6.90 0.22 -10.77
N SER A 72 -5.61 0.44 -11.05
CA SER A 72 -4.99 0.14 -12.34
C SER A 72 -5.07 -1.35 -12.66
N ALA A 73 -4.66 -2.22 -11.73
CA ALA A 73 -4.72 -3.67 -11.91
C ALA A 73 -6.16 -4.16 -12.16
N MET A 74 -7.12 -3.69 -11.37
CA MET A 74 -8.54 -4.06 -11.53
C MET A 74 -9.08 -3.68 -12.90
N LEU A 75 -8.75 -2.49 -13.41
CA LEU A 75 -9.20 -2.02 -14.73
C LEU A 75 -8.55 -2.79 -15.86
N ARG A 76 -7.23 -3.01 -15.78
CA ARG A 76 -6.47 -3.79 -16.77
C ARG A 76 -7.04 -5.19 -16.93
N GLU A 77 -7.28 -5.87 -15.81
CA GLU A 77 -7.81 -7.23 -15.79
C GLU A 77 -9.28 -7.29 -16.24
N SER A 78 -10.11 -6.36 -15.78
CA SER A 78 -11.56 -6.39 -16.07
C SER A 78 -11.91 -5.98 -17.51
N LEU A 79 -11.08 -5.14 -18.12
CA LEU A 79 -11.33 -4.57 -19.45
C LEU A 79 -10.33 -5.06 -20.51
N THR A 80 -9.39 -5.94 -20.14
CA THR A 80 -8.32 -6.43 -21.01
C THR A 80 -7.52 -5.28 -21.63
N LEU A 81 -7.15 -4.29 -20.79
CA LEU A 81 -6.41 -3.10 -21.21
C LEU A 81 -4.94 -3.20 -20.79
N ASP A 82 -4.07 -2.56 -21.56
CA ASP A 82 -2.69 -2.37 -21.14
C ASP A 82 -2.54 -1.20 -20.14
N ALA A 83 -1.34 -1.07 -19.57
CA ALA A 83 -1.06 -0.04 -18.57
C ALA A 83 -1.13 1.39 -19.13
N SER A 84 -0.80 1.58 -20.41
CA SER A 84 -0.85 2.88 -21.07
C SER A 84 -2.30 3.33 -21.29
N GLU A 85 -3.16 2.42 -21.73
CA GLU A 85 -4.59 2.69 -21.92
C GLU A 85 -5.28 3.06 -20.61
N VAL A 86 -4.92 2.40 -19.51
CA VAL A 86 -5.50 2.71 -18.18
C VAL A 86 -5.04 4.06 -17.67
N LYS A 87 -3.77 4.41 -17.87
CA LYS A 87 -3.25 5.73 -17.55
C LYS A 87 -3.93 6.83 -18.37
N ASP A 88 -4.05 6.62 -19.68
CA ASP A 88 -4.63 7.62 -20.59
C ASP A 88 -6.13 7.82 -20.36
N ARG A 89 -6.88 6.74 -20.09
CA ARG A 89 -8.35 6.79 -19.93
C ARG A 89 -8.80 7.17 -18.52
N PHE A 90 -8.04 6.80 -17.49
CA PHE A 90 -8.48 6.92 -16.09
C PHE A 90 -7.51 7.68 -15.19
N GLY A 91 -6.32 8.03 -15.69
CA GLY A 91 -5.31 8.79 -14.93
C GLY A 91 -4.60 8.01 -13.83
N PHE A 92 -4.75 6.68 -13.79
CA PHE A 92 -4.06 5.83 -12.81
C PHE A 92 -2.59 5.64 -13.18
N ALA A 93 -1.77 5.30 -12.18
CA ALA A 93 -0.39 4.91 -12.40
C ALA A 93 -0.32 3.67 -13.32
N ALA A 94 0.60 3.72 -14.28
CA ALA A 94 0.91 2.61 -15.18
C ALA A 94 1.71 1.51 -14.47
#